data_AF-A0A7C0UX94-F1
#
_entry.id   AF-A0A7C0UX94-F1
#
_cell.length_a   1.000
_cell.length_b   1.000
_cell.length_c   1.000
_cell.angle_alpha   90.00
_cell.angle_beta   90.00
_cell.angle_gamma   90.00
#
_symmetry.space_group_name_H-M   'P 1'
#
loop_
_entity.id
_entity.type
_entity.pdbx_description
1 polymer ?
#
loop_
_entity_poly.entity_id
_entity_poly.type
_entity_poly.pdbx_seq_one_letter_code
_entity_poly.pdbx_strand_id
1 'polypeptide(L)'
;MSNMLKEALNKVFGKKKERFFEPSGYKIGVTTGIPSFDRATVVQQTQMVVSKGTKVIQVDLEYPQSPTPHDIEEIKRIIKAQGLELTIHAATNVTLPTTSAEKIDYELVDKDMKDYVKLCKKVGFKAINVHSSYLPSPFLMREYRRLSWNMVDENGDPIGEKLAKSEKALEWFVNDRMEKISFETKLVILRNYLSKKEKIYGEELDKKLRSLSEREMEKLMKESIKDYYRENPPTNLYEFEAYMIMAWWMYERGDELWRNIAGGKPPDKCEEKKLVDAVAGKYLQGHIKKLLKDLEDAKVILLIENPDCRRKEFRGYHRLEKPIDIFYVVKSIDHPLVRMTIDFEHVATHGLNVEEEIKKMPQGSGEYVKMLHVGSYPSPAHLHHPVERDDVYLYRLMWHLRERGFKEGYIIFEWGGGRKEEERWLESVNALKWMAMWLERDVAPDDLPPEFFG
;
A
#
# COMPACT_ATOMS: atom_id res chain seq x y z
N MET A 1 -16.71 -46.56 34.85
CA MET A 1 -17.22 -46.88 33.49
C MET A 1 -16.03 -47.37 32.67
N SER A 2 -16.04 -48.60 32.14
CA SER A 2 -14.85 -49.19 31.50
C SER A 2 -14.52 -48.46 30.19
N ASN A 3 -13.23 -48.40 29.83
CA ASN A 3 -12.79 -47.80 28.55
C ASN A 3 -13.49 -48.42 27.34
N MET A 4 -13.83 -49.71 27.42
CA MET A 4 -14.62 -50.43 26.43
C MET A 4 -16.03 -49.85 26.25
N LEU A 5 -16.69 -49.44 27.34
CA LEU A 5 -18.03 -48.83 27.27
C LEU A 5 -17.96 -47.43 26.63
N LYS A 6 -16.88 -46.68 26.89
CA LYS A 6 -16.61 -45.37 26.26
C LYS A 6 -16.39 -45.49 24.74
N GLU A 7 -15.63 -46.49 24.30
CA GLU A 7 -15.41 -46.76 22.87
C GLU A 7 -16.68 -47.25 22.16
N ALA A 8 -17.46 -48.11 22.81
CA ALA A 8 -18.73 -48.59 22.28
C ALA A 8 -19.76 -47.45 22.15
N LEU A 9 -19.85 -46.56 23.14
CA LEU A 9 -20.70 -45.37 23.08
C LEU A 9 -20.25 -44.40 21.97
N ASN A 10 -18.95 -44.20 21.77
CA ASN A 10 -18.41 -43.39 20.68
C ASN A 10 -18.69 -43.99 19.28
N LYS A 11 -18.78 -45.32 19.17
CA LYS A 11 -19.16 -46.03 17.93
C LYS A 11 -20.67 -45.99 17.66
N VAL A 12 -21.50 -46.11 18.69
CA VAL A 12 -22.97 -46.21 18.56
C VAL A 12 -23.64 -44.85 18.41
N PHE A 13 -23.18 -43.83 19.13
CA PHE A 13 -23.75 -42.48 18.99
C PHE A 13 -23.21 -41.70 17.80
N GLY A 14 -22.20 -42.26 17.12
CA GLY A 14 -21.34 -41.52 16.22
C GLY A 14 -20.67 -40.39 17.00
N LYS A 15 -19.35 -40.29 16.94
CA LYS A 15 -18.83 -38.94 16.78
C LYS A 15 -19.57 -38.41 15.56
N LYS A 16 -20.58 -37.53 15.74
CA LYS A 16 -20.92 -36.55 14.71
C LYS A 16 -19.54 -36.10 14.26
N LYS A 17 -19.12 -36.51 13.05
CA LYS A 17 -17.88 -35.98 12.46
C LYS A 17 -17.96 -34.51 12.78
N GLU A 18 -17.05 -34.01 13.61
CA GLU A 18 -17.03 -32.59 13.96
C GLU A 18 -17.11 -31.91 12.61
N ARG A 19 -18.28 -31.31 12.33
CA ARG A 19 -18.51 -30.67 11.04
C ARG A 19 -17.41 -29.65 11.02
N PHE A 20 -16.50 -29.76 10.04
CA PHE A 20 -15.47 -28.75 9.80
C PHE A 20 -16.12 -27.39 10.03
N PHE A 21 -15.71 -26.74 11.12
CA PHE A 21 -16.39 -25.57 11.62
C PHE A 21 -15.95 -24.42 10.73
N GLU A 22 -16.88 -23.96 9.90
CA GLU A 22 -16.65 -22.89 8.95
C GLU A 22 -17.24 -21.61 9.56
N PRO A 23 -16.41 -20.61 9.91
CA PRO A 23 -16.91 -19.29 10.30
C PRO A 23 -17.82 -18.72 9.20
N SER A 24 -18.82 -17.96 9.62
CA SER A 24 -19.86 -17.42 8.73
C SER A 24 -19.50 -16.07 8.12
N GLY A 25 -18.86 -15.19 8.90
CA GLY A 25 -18.41 -13.86 8.49
C GLY A 25 -16.96 -13.83 8.01
N TYR A 26 -16.11 -14.72 8.53
CA TYR A 26 -14.71 -14.79 8.11
C TYR A 26 -14.46 -15.94 7.15
N LYS A 27 -13.68 -15.69 6.09
CA LYS A 27 -13.19 -16.71 5.17
C LYS A 27 -11.72 -16.97 5.45
N ILE A 28 -11.43 -18.15 5.99
CA ILE A 28 -10.06 -18.54 6.30
C ILE A 28 -9.38 -19.05 5.03
N GLY A 29 -8.20 -18.50 4.76
CA GLY A 29 -7.43 -18.75 3.56
C GLY A 29 -5.96 -19.02 3.81
N VAL A 30 -5.25 -19.30 2.74
CA VAL A 30 -3.80 -19.54 2.71
C VAL A 30 -3.21 -18.85 1.50
N THR A 31 -1.99 -18.31 1.62
CA THR A 31 -1.20 -17.95 0.44
C THR A 31 -0.56 -19.20 -0.19
N THR A 32 -0.32 -19.18 -1.50
CA THR A 32 0.55 -20.16 -2.16
C THR A 32 2.02 -20.01 -1.77
N GLY A 33 2.39 -18.87 -1.18
CA GLY A 33 3.74 -18.54 -0.82
C GLY A 33 4.58 -18.10 -2.01
N ILE A 34 5.64 -17.36 -1.70
CA ILE A 34 6.51 -16.77 -2.70
C ILE A 34 7.28 -17.88 -3.42
N PRO A 35 7.27 -17.94 -4.77
CA PRO A 35 8.03 -18.92 -5.56
C PRO A 35 9.53 -18.59 -5.52
N SER A 36 10.16 -18.74 -4.36
CA SER A 36 11.58 -18.46 -4.18
C SER A 36 12.48 -19.67 -4.43
N PHE A 37 11.91 -20.88 -4.62
CA PHE A 37 12.73 -22.09 -4.80
C PHE A 37 12.33 -23.03 -5.93
N ASP A 38 11.09 -23.01 -6.44
CA ASP A 38 10.68 -23.87 -7.54
C ASP A 38 10.00 -23.09 -8.66
N ARG A 39 10.33 -23.45 -9.90
CA ARG A 39 9.72 -22.95 -11.15
C ARG A 39 8.25 -23.39 -11.30
N ALA A 40 7.53 -23.43 -10.19
CA ALA A 40 6.16 -23.88 -10.12
C ALA A 40 5.28 -22.92 -10.92
N THR A 41 4.50 -23.47 -11.85
CA THR A 41 3.46 -22.69 -12.52
C THR A 41 2.38 -22.31 -11.51
N VAL A 42 1.58 -21.30 -11.86
CA VAL A 42 0.44 -20.86 -11.02
C VAL A 42 -0.54 -22.01 -10.72
N VAL A 43 -0.68 -22.96 -11.65
CA VAL A 43 -1.46 -24.19 -11.44
C VAL A 43 -0.83 -25.05 -10.36
N GLN A 44 0.48 -25.30 -10.43
CA GLN A 44 1.19 -26.13 -9.46
C GLN A 44 1.12 -25.52 -8.06
N GLN A 45 1.34 -24.21 -7.94
CA GLN A 45 1.17 -23.45 -6.70
C GLN A 45 -0.23 -23.63 -6.12
N THR A 46 -1.27 -23.43 -6.95
CA THR A 46 -2.67 -23.60 -6.51
C THR A 46 -2.96 -25.04 -6.05
N GLN A 47 -2.45 -26.03 -6.77
CA GLN A 47 -2.63 -27.45 -6.44
C GLN A 47 -1.95 -27.86 -5.13
N MET A 48 -0.79 -27.26 -4.79
CA MET A 48 -0.08 -27.54 -3.54
C MET A 48 -0.92 -27.20 -2.30
N VAL A 49 -1.70 -26.12 -2.37
CA VAL A 49 -2.48 -25.62 -1.23
C VAL A 49 -3.95 -26.06 -1.23
N VAL A 50 -4.43 -26.62 -2.35
CA VAL A 50 -5.83 -27.07 -2.53
C VAL A 50 -6.27 -28.09 -1.48
N SER A 51 -5.35 -28.92 -1.00
CA SER A 51 -5.60 -30.01 -0.05
C SER A 51 -5.57 -29.56 1.41
N LYS A 52 -5.26 -28.29 1.70
CA LYS A 52 -4.98 -27.78 3.05
C LYS A 52 -6.25 -27.37 3.83
N GLY A 53 -7.42 -27.86 3.42
CA GLY A 53 -8.67 -27.67 4.16
C GLY A 53 -9.21 -26.23 4.17
N THR A 54 -8.77 -25.40 3.23
CA THR A 54 -9.21 -24.01 3.06
C THR A 54 -10.29 -23.87 1.99
N LYS A 55 -11.08 -22.79 2.05
CA LYS A 55 -11.97 -22.38 0.95
C LYS A 55 -11.43 -21.20 0.14
N VAL A 56 -10.42 -20.52 0.67
CA VAL A 56 -9.78 -19.38 0.02
C VAL A 56 -8.31 -19.67 -0.20
N ILE A 57 -7.85 -19.43 -1.42
CA ILE A 57 -6.43 -19.46 -1.76
C ILE A 57 -6.07 -18.09 -2.32
N GLN A 58 -5.04 -17.48 -1.75
CA GLN A 58 -4.40 -16.31 -2.32
C GLN A 58 -3.19 -16.78 -3.12
N VAL A 59 -3.15 -16.39 -4.39
CA VAL A 59 -2.11 -16.80 -5.32
C VAL A 59 -1.10 -15.67 -5.44
N ASP A 60 0.15 -15.95 -5.07
CA ASP A 60 1.25 -15.01 -5.25
C ASP A 60 1.62 -14.95 -6.73
N LEU A 61 1.37 -13.79 -7.35
CA LEU A 61 1.52 -13.62 -8.79
C LEU A 61 2.35 -12.38 -9.12
N GLU A 62 3.59 -12.63 -9.50
CA GLU A 62 4.59 -11.58 -9.77
C GLU A 62 4.28 -10.71 -10.98
N TYR A 63 3.73 -11.31 -12.04
CA TYR A 63 3.37 -10.59 -13.25
C TYR A 63 1.99 -11.04 -13.74
N PRO A 64 1.13 -10.12 -14.20
CA PRO A 64 -0.20 -10.49 -14.69
C PRO A 64 -0.16 -11.31 -15.98
N GLN A 65 0.99 -11.33 -16.68
CA GLN A 65 1.20 -12.11 -17.90
C GLN A 65 1.79 -13.51 -17.64
N SER A 66 2.13 -13.85 -16.38
CA SER A 66 2.71 -15.16 -16.03
C SER A 66 1.82 -16.37 -16.36
N PRO A 67 0.48 -16.35 -16.16
CA PRO A 67 -0.35 -17.51 -16.46
C PRO A 67 -0.54 -17.71 -17.97
N THR A 68 -0.22 -18.90 -18.47
CA THR A 68 -0.49 -19.28 -19.87
C THR A 68 -1.99 -19.48 -20.11
N PRO A 69 -2.47 -19.50 -21.38
CA PRO A 69 -3.86 -19.86 -21.66
C PRO A 69 -4.28 -21.23 -21.10
N HIS A 70 -3.36 -22.19 -21.07
CA HIS A 70 -3.61 -23.50 -20.46
C HIS A 70 -3.78 -23.38 -18.93
N ASP A 71 -2.90 -22.62 -18.26
CA ASP A 71 -2.98 -22.41 -16.81
C ASP A 71 -4.31 -21.79 -16.40
N ILE A 72 -4.79 -20.81 -17.16
CA ILE A 72 -6.07 -20.13 -16.91
C ILE A 72 -7.24 -21.11 -16.95
N GLU A 73 -7.29 -22.00 -17.94
CA GLU A 73 -8.38 -22.97 -18.05
C GLU A 73 -8.29 -24.04 -16.97
N GLU A 74 -7.09 -24.45 -16.57
CA GLU A 74 -6.90 -25.40 -15.48
C GLU A 74 -7.27 -24.81 -14.12
N ILE A 75 -6.89 -23.55 -13.83
CA ILE A 75 -7.30 -22.85 -12.61
C ILE A 75 -8.83 -22.75 -12.53
N LYS A 76 -9.51 -22.41 -13.63
CA LYS A 76 -11.00 -22.39 -13.66
C LYS A 76 -11.61 -23.75 -13.33
N ARG A 77 -11.02 -24.85 -13.82
CA ARG A 77 -11.47 -26.21 -13.50
C ARG A 77 -11.29 -26.51 -12.02
N ILE A 78 -10.15 -26.13 -11.43
CA ILE A 78 -9.87 -26.29 -9.99
C ILE A 78 -10.91 -25.53 -9.15
N ILE A 79 -11.14 -24.24 -9.46
CA ILE A 79 -12.17 -23.40 -8.79
C ILE A 79 -13.52 -24.13 -8.79
N LYS A 80 -13.97 -24.57 -9.97
CA LYS A 80 -15.29 -25.19 -10.14
C LYS A 80 -15.39 -26.54 -9.45
N ALA A 81 -14.36 -27.38 -9.54
CA ALA A 81 -14.36 -28.74 -9.01
C ALA A 81 -14.30 -28.76 -7.48
N GLN A 82 -13.54 -27.83 -6.87
CA GLN A 82 -13.30 -27.79 -5.43
C GLN A 82 -14.19 -26.77 -4.70
N GLY A 83 -14.93 -25.93 -5.43
CA GLY A 83 -15.75 -24.87 -4.85
C GLY A 83 -14.92 -23.80 -4.13
N LEU A 84 -13.72 -23.53 -4.65
CA LEU A 84 -12.76 -22.60 -4.05
C LEU A 84 -13.00 -21.16 -4.48
N GLU A 85 -12.56 -20.26 -3.63
CA GLU A 85 -12.43 -18.85 -3.95
C GLU A 85 -10.95 -18.51 -4.08
N LEU A 86 -10.58 -17.87 -5.18
CA LEU A 86 -9.20 -17.44 -5.41
C LEU A 86 -9.09 -15.91 -5.34
N THR A 87 -8.00 -15.45 -4.75
CA THR A 87 -7.53 -14.06 -4.77
C THR A 87 -6.10 -14.02 -5.28
N ILE A 88 -5.59 -12.84 -5.61
CA ILE A 88 -4.20 -12.65 -6.05
C ILE A 88 -3.48 -11.77 -5.02
N HIS A 89 -2.24 -12.11 -4.70
CA HIS A 89 -1.25 -11.18 -4.15
C HIS A 89 -0.33 -10.76 -5.30
N ALA A 90 -0.50 -9.54 -5.78
CA ALA A 90 0.15 -9.06 -6.98
C ALA A 90 1.52 -8.48 -6.65
N ALA A 91 2.51 -8.89 -7.45
CA ALA A 91 3.85 -8.30 -7.47
C ALA A 91 4.56 -8.34 -6.10
N THR A 92 4.55 -9.53 -5.49
CA THR A 92 5.08 -9.80 -4.14
C THR A 92 6.60 -9.68 -4.03
N ASN A 93 7.34 -9.99 -5.10
CA ASN A 93 8.78 -9.72 -5.21
C ASN A 93 9.11 -8.69 -6.28
N VAL A 94 8.30 -8.61 -7.33
CA VAL A 94 8.47 -7.65 -8.41
C VAL A 94 7.77 -6.37 -7.97
N THR A 95 8.50 -5.57 -7.20
CA THR A 95 8.00 -4.34 -6.57
C THR A 95 7.21 -3.47 -7.56
N LEU A 96 5.92 -3.22 -7.28
CA LEU A 96 5.15 -2.18 -7.95
C LEU A 96 5.41 -0.83 -7.25
N PRO A 97 6.04 0.15 -7.93
CA PRO A 97 6.35 1.45 -7.37
C PRO A 97 5.13 2.38 -7.39
N THR A 98 4.02 1.95 -6.81
CA THR A 98 2.68 2.58 -6.77
C THR A 98 2.62 4.01 -6.22
N THR A 99 3.73 4.52 -5.70
CA THR A 99 3.84 5.85 -5.10
C THR A 99 4.97 6.67 -5.73
N SER A 100 5.59 6.17 -6.81
CA SER A 100 6.66 6.87 -7.51
C SER A 100 6.09 8.07 -8.28
N ALA A 101 6.82 9.17 -8.25
CA ALA A 101 6.55 10.30 -9.15
C ALA A 101 7.27 10.16 -10.50
N GLU A 102 8.11 9.13 -10.69
CA GLU A 102 8.83 8.92 -11.93
C GLU A 102 7.88 8.42 -13.03
N LYS A 103 7.88 9.08 -14.19
CA LYS A 103 6.91 8.81 -15.25
C LYS A 103 6.88 7.34 -15.70
N ILE A 104 8.06 6.72 -15.85
CA ILE A 104 8.18 5.34 -16.33
C ILE A 104 7.55 4.36 -15.32
N ASP A 105 7.90 4.52 -14.05
CA ASP A 105 7.33 3.74 -12.94
C ASP A 105 5.81 3.92 -12.87
N TYR A 106 5.35 5.16 -12.96
CA TYR A 106 3.94 5.51 -12.89
C TYR A 106 3.15 4.87 -14.04
N GLU A 107 3.63 4.94 -15.28
CA GLU A 107 3.00 4.32 -16.45
C GLU A 107 3.00 2.79 -16.36
N LEU A 108 4.07 2.19 -15.83
CA LEU A 108 4.16 0.75 -15.60
C LEU A 108 3.13 0.28 -14.59
N VAL A 109 2.98 0.98 -13.46
CA VAL A 109 1.94 0.68 -12.45
C VAL A 109 0.54 0.74 -13.06
N ASP A 110 0.22 1.81 -13.79
CA ASP A 110 -1.07 1.98 -14.45
C ASP A 110 -1.38 0.82 -15.43
N LYS A 111 -0.35 0.35 -16.15
CA LYS A 111 -0.47 -0.78 -17.08
C LYS A 111 -0.66 -2.10 -16.34
N ASP A 112 0.20 -2.40 -15.38
CA ASP A 112 0.20 -3.71 -14.70
C ASP A 112 -1.04 -3.90 -13.86
N MET A 113 -1.51 -2.87 -13.13
CA MET A 113 -2.76 -2.95 -12.38
C MET A 113 -3.96 -3.24 -13.31
N LYS A 114 -4.03 -2.62 -14.49
CA LYS A 114 -5.08 -2.93 -15.49
C LYS A 114 -4.99 -4.37 -15.97
N ASP A 115 -3.78 -4.88 -16.20
CA ASP A 115 -3.59 -6.25 -16.66
C ASP A 115 -3.94 -7.28 -15.57
N TYR A 116 -3.67 -7.00 -14.28
CA TYR A 116 -4.18 -7.81 -13.17
C TYR A 116 -5.70 -7.84 -13.11
N VAL A 117 -6.38 -6.70 -13.30
CA VAL A 117 -7.85 -6.64 -13.32
C VAL A 117 -8.42 -7.47 -14.48
N LYS A 118 -7.84 -7.37 -15.68
CA LYS A 118 -8.22 -8.19 -16.84
C LYS A 118 -8.02 -9.69 -16.56
N LEU A 119 -6.90 -10.05 -15.95
CA LEU A 119 -6.63 -11.44 -15.55
C LEU A 119 -7.67 -11.93 -14.54
N CYS A 120 -7.99 -11.11 -13.53
CA CYS A 120 -9.01 -11.43 -12.53
C CYS A 120 -10.36 -11.71 -13.16
N LYS A 121 -10.80 -10.83 -14.08
CA LYS A 121 -12.04 -11.03 -14.85
C LYS A 121 -12.01 -12.32 -15.67
N LYS A 122 -10.87 -12.61 -16.31
CA LYS A 122 -10.71 -13.77 -17.19
C LYS A 122 -10.73 -15.10 -16.42
N VAL A 123 -10.11 -15.16 -15.24
CA VAL A 123 -9.98 -16.39 -14.43
C VAL A 123 -11.14 -16.55 -13.44
N GLY A 124 -11.65 -15.44 -12.91
CA GLY A 124 -12.68 -15.41 -11.86
C GLY A 124 -12.14 -15.16 -10.44
N PHE A 125 -10.94 -14.57 -10.32
CA PHE A 125 -10.39 -14.13 -9.03
C PHE A 125 -11.29 -13.05 -8.39
N LYS A 126 -11.40 -13.05 -7.06
CA LYS A 126 -12.31 -12.15 -6.31
C LYS A 126 -11.67 -10.89 -5.78
N ALA A 127 -10.37 -10.94 -5.50
CA ALA A 127 -9.62 -9.80 -5.01
C ALA A 127 -8.20 -9.77 -5.57
N ILE A 128 -7.65 -8.57 -5.68
CA ILE A 128 -6.25 -8.28 -5.97
C ILE A 128 -5.70 -7.56 -4.74
N ASN A 129 -4.68 -8.12 -4.13
CA ASN A 129 -3.94 -7.50 -3.04
C ASN A 129 -2.62 -6.96 -3.57
N VAL A 130 -2.30 -5.70 -3.26
CA VAL A 130 -1.04 -5.04 -3.64
C VAL A 130 -0.46 -4.33 -2.43
N HIS A 131 0.86 -4.33 -2.29
CA HIS A 131 1.50 -3.48 -1.29
C HIS A 131 1.34 -2.01 -1.69
N SER A 132 1.10 -1.18 -0.70
CA SER A 132 0.92 0.26 -0.86
C SER A 132 2.16 0.96 -1.38
N SER A 133 3.36 0.53 -1.01
CA SER A 133 4.63 1.00 -1.58
C SER A 133 5.86 0.20 -1.14
N TYR A 134 6.68 -0.27 -2.07
CA TYR A 134 8.00 -0.83 -1.74
C TYR A 134 9.14 0.21 -1.74
N LEU A 135 8.81 1.50 -1.91
CA LEU A 135 9.81 2.53 -2.03
C LEU A 135 10.10 3.18 -0.67
N PRO A 136 11.38 3.37 -0.30
CA PRO A 136 11.73 4.20 0.83
C PRO A 136 11.39 5.68 0.55
N SER A 137 11.48 6.51 1.59
CA SER A 137 11.34 7.95 1.50
C SER A 137 12.24 8.52 0.38
N PRO A 138 11.72 9.37 -0.52
CA PRO A 138 12.53 10.01 -1.56
C PRO A 138 13.61 10.93 -0.97
N PHE A 139 13.49 11.33 0.29
CA PHE A 139 14.46 12.14 1.01
C PHE A 139 15.75 11.38 1.33
N LEU A 140 15.67 10.06 1.58
CA LEU A 140 16.87 9.22 1.77
C LEU A 140 17.74 9.16 0.52
N MET A 141 17.10 9.28 -0.66
CA MET A 141 17.76 9.16 -1.96
C MET A 141 18.14 10.51 -2.56
N ARG A 142 17.94 11.62 -1.83
CA ARG A 142 18.17 13.00 -2.29
C ARG A 142 19.59 13.22 -2.83
N GLU A 143 20.58 12.56 -2.26
CA GLU A 143 22.00 12.70 -2.65
C GLU A 143 22.48 11.61 -3.62
N TYR A 144 21.82 10.44 -3.62
CA TYR A 144 22.26 9.26 -4.39
C TYR A 144 21.72 9.22 -5.82
N ARG A 145 20.49 9.70 -6.07
CA ARG A 145 19.93 9.78 -7.42
C ARG A 145 20.33 11.11 -8.07
N ARG A 146 21.51 11.16 -8.69
CA ARG A 146 22.00 12.33 -9.46
C ARG A 146 21.35 12.54 -10.82
N LEU A 147 20.40 11.68 -11.21
CA LEU A 147 19.71 11.76 -12.48
C LEU A 147 18.33 12.35 -12.24
N SER A 148 18.10 13.54 -12.81
CA SER A 148 16.76 14.12 -12.93
C SER A 148 15.99 13.35 -14.00
N TRP A 149 14.74 12.98 -13.71
CA TRP A 149 13.85 12.30 -14.66
C TRP A 149 12.60 13.13 -14.91
N ASN A 150 11.80 12.69 -15.88
CA ASN A 150 10.46 13.23 -16.08
C ASN A 150 9.59 12.82 -14.89
N MET A 151 9.19 13.81 -14.10
CA MET A 151 8.32 13.61 -12.95
C MET A 151 6.87 13.95 -13.29
N VAL A 152 5.94 13.21 -12.72
CA VAL A 152 4.50 13.35 -12.93
C VAL A 152 3.77 13.65 -11.62
N ASP A 153 2.56 14.18 -11.73
CA ASP A 153 1.62 14.31 -10.62
C ASP A 153 0.80 13.01 -10.42
N GLU A 154 -0.18 13.05 -9.52
CA GLU A 154 -1.03 11.89 -9.23
C GLU A 154 -1.92 11.46 -10.41
N ASN A 155 -2.02 12.25 -11.48
CA ASN A 155 -2.77 11.91 -12.69
C ASN A 155 -1.84 11.40 -13.81
N GLY A 156 -0.53 11.40 -13.60
CA GLY A 156 0.45 11.05 -14.63
C GLY A 156 0.80 12.23 -15.55
N ASP A 157 0.32 13.43 -15.25
CA ASP A 157 0.62 14.65 -16.01
C ASP A 157 1.95 15.26 -15.54
N PRO A 158 2.68 16.02 -16.38
CA PRO A 158 3.95 16.63 -15.96
C PRO A 158 3.81 17.47 -14.69
N ILE A 159 4.60 17.16 -13.65
CA ILE A 159 4.46 17.83 -12.34
C ILE A 159 4.71 19.34 -12.39
N GLY A 160 5.50 19.79 -13.37
CA GLY A 160 5.73 21.21 -13.63
C GLY A 160 4.43 22.00 -13.82
N GLU A 161 3.39 21.40 -14.40
CA GLU A 161 2.10 22.07 -14.54
C GLU A 161 1.47 22.44 -13.19
N LYS A 162 1.61 21.57 -12.18
CA LYS A 162 1.12 21.85 -10.82
C LYS A 162 1.96 22.91 -10.14
N LEU A 163 3.28 22.87 -10.33
CA LEU A 163 4.16 23.93 -9.85
C LEU A 163 3.73 25.29 -10.39
N ALA A 164 3.47 25.40 -11.70
CA ALA A 164 3.06 26.65 -12.33
C ALA A 164 1.69 27.17 -11.84
N LYS A 165 0.81 26.26 -11.40
CA LYS A 165 -0.56 26.56 -10.94
C LYS A 165 -0.66 26.80 -9.42
N SER A 166 0.36 26.51 -8.61
CA SER A 166 0.35 26.72 -7.15
C SER A 166 1.31 27.82 -6.74
N GLU A 167 0.79 28.87 -6.11
CA GLU A 167 1.61 30.01 -5.69
C GLU A 167 2.59 29.60 -4.59
N LYS A 168 2.14 28.76 -3.65
CA LYS A 168 2.99 28.31 -2.53
C LYS A 168 4.08 27.34 -2.99
N ALA A 169 3.75 26.40 -3.88
CA ALA A 169 4.75 25.49 -4.44
C ALA A 169 5.79 26.26 -5.26
N LEU A 170 5.34 27.24 -6.06
CA LEU A 170 6.21 28.09 -6.85
C LEU A 170 7.12 28.95 -5.98
N GLU A 171 6.59 29.57 -4.93
CA GLU A 171 7.39 30.34 -3.97
C GLU A 171 8.48 29.48 -3.32
N TRP A 172 8.12 28.30 -2.81
CA TRP A 172 9.08 27.36 -2.25
C TRP A 172 10.17 26.97 -3.28
N PHE A 173 9.76 26.59 -4.49
CA PHE A 173 10.67 26.12 -5.52
C PHE A 173 11.63 27.22 -5.99
N VAL A 174 11.14 28.46 -6.13
CA VAL A 174 11.99 29.59 -6.49
C VAL A 174 12.99 29.90 -5.38
N ASN A 175 12.60 29.83 -4.11
CA ASN A 175 13.54 30.01 -3.00
C ASN A 175 14.63 28.92 -3.01
N ASP A 176 14.27 27.66 -3.21
CA ASP A 176 15.24 26.56 -3.36
C ASP A 176 16.18 26.77 -4.55
N ARG A 177 15.64 27.21 -5.71
CA ARG A 177 16.43 27.46 -6.92
C ARG A 177 17.34 28.68 -6.77
N MET A 178 16.91 29.72 -6.06
CA MET A 178 17.74 30.88 -5.77
C MET A 178 19.04 30.51 -5.05
N GLU A 179 19.07 29.44 -4.26
CA GLU A 179 20.30 29.00 -3.59
C GLU A 179 21.21 28.17 -4.51
N LYS A 180 20.63 27.49 -5.51
CA LYS A 180 21.34 26.49 -6.32
C LYS A 180 21.82 26.99 -7.68
N ILE A 181 21.15 27.96 -8.29
CA ILE A 181 21.53 28.48 -9.60
C ILE A 181 22.55 29.62 -9.48
N SER A 182 23.45 29.74 -10.46
CA SER A 182 24.49 30.75 -10.44
C SER A 182 23.91 32.17 -10.55
N PHE A 183 24.66 33.16 -10.08
CA PHE A 183 24.25 34.55 -10.16
C PHE A 183 24.06 35.00 -11.62
N GLU A 184 24.90 34.52 -12.53
CA GLU A 184 24.81 34.78 -13.96
C GLU A 184 23.50 34.24 -14.55
N THR A 185 23.09 33.02 -14.18
CA THR A 185 21.79 32.47 -14.60
C THR A 185 20.64 33.34 -14.10
N LYS A 186 20.67 33.78 -12.84
CA LYS A 186 19.65 34.70 -12.28
C LYS A 186 19.58 36.01 -13.07
N LEU A 187 20.74 36.58 -13.39
CA LEU A 187 20.83 37.82 -14.17
C LEU A 187 20.30 37.66 -15.59
N VAL A 188 20.55 36.54 -16.25
CA VAL A 188 20.01 36.25 -17.59
C VAL A 188 18.48 36.18 -17.55
N ILE A 189 17.91 35.47 -16.57
CA ILE A 189 16.45 35.38 -16.38
C ILE A 189 15.86 36.76 -16.10
N LEU A 190 16.48 37.54 -15.20
CA LEU A 190 16.05 38.90 -14.89
C LEU A 190 16.09 39.83 -16.11
N ARG A 191 17.15 39.77 -16.92
CA ARG A 191 17.27 40.56 -18.16
C ARG A 191 16.12 40.25 -19.12
N ASN A 192 15.87 38.97 -19.39
CA ASN A 192 14.78 38.55 -20.27
C ASN A 192 13.42 39.03 -19.75
N TYR A 193 13.21 38.94 -18.43
CA TYR A 193 12.01 39.41 -17.77
C TYR A 193 11.77 40.92 -17.95
N LEU A 194 12.78 41.75 -17.64
CA LEU A 194 12.68 43.20 -17.78
C LEU A 194 12.52 43.62 -19.25
N SER A 195 13.24 42.97 -20.17
CA SER A 195 13.08 43.23 -21.60
C SER A 195 11.67 42.94 -22.08
N LYS A 196 11.06 41.82 -21.65
CA LYS A 196 9.68 41.48 -22.02
C LYS A 196 8.66 42.42 -21.37
N LYS A 197 8.82 42.71 -20.08
CA LYS A 197 7.84 43.46 -19.27
C LYS A 197 7.86 44.96 -19.58
N GLU A 198 9.05 45.51 -19.81
CA GLU A 198 9.24 46.97 -19.95
C GLU A 198 9.67 47.39 -21.34
N LYS A 199 9.94 46.44 -22.25
CA LYS A 199 10.39 46.71 -23.62
C LYS A 199 11.69 47.51 -23.70
N ILE A 200 12.57 47.37 -22.70
CA ILE A 200 13.91 47.97 -22.64
C ILE A 200 14.99 46.96 -23.02
N TYR A 201 16.03 47.42 -23.73
CA TYR A 201 17.09 46.55 -24.28
C TYR A 201 18.46 47.24 -24.21
N GLY A 202 19.54 46.45 -24.34
CA GLY A 202 20.91 46.98 -24.46
C GLY A 202 21.34 47.85 -23.28
N GLU A 203 21.93 49.01 -23.57
CA GLU A 203 22.48 49.92 -22.55
C GLU A 203 21.44 50.44 -21.56
N GLU A 204 20.18 50.62 -21.98
CA GLU A 204 19.10 51.09 -21.11
C GLU A 204 18.80 50.06 -20.00
N LEU A 205 18.74 48.78 -20.38
CA LEU A 205 18.57 47.68 -19.44
C LEU A 205 19.76 47.57 -18.48
N ASP A 206 20.99 47.70 -18.99
CA ASP A 206 22.20 47.65 -18.14
C ASP A 206 22.27 48.83 -17.17
N LYS A 207 21.88 50.04 -17.58
CA LYS A 207 21.76 51.21 -16.68
C LYS A 207 20.74 50.94 -15.58
N LYS A 208 19.57 50.39 -15.93
CA LYS A 208 18.55 50.03 -14.94
C LYS A 208 19.08 49.02 -13.93
N LEU A 209 19.70 47.94 -14.39
CA LEU A 209 20.24 46.90 -13.51
C LEU A 209 21.30 47.46 -12.54
N ARG A 210 22.16 48.37 -13.00
CA ARG A 210 23.18 49.03 -12.15
C ARG A 210 22.58 50.00 -11.14
N SER A 211 21.38 50.54 -11.40
CA SER A 211 20.70 51.46 -10.48
C SER A 211 19.88 50.77 -9.38
N LEU A 212 19.65 49.46 -9.50
CA LEU A 212 18.89 48.71 -8.49
C LEU A 212 19.73 48.53 -7.22
N SER A 213 19.11 48.73 -6.06
CA SER A 213 19.68 48.26 -4.80
C SER A 213 19.72 46.73 -4.76
N GLU A 214 20.56 46.15 -3.90
CA GLU A 214 20.65 44.69 -3.72
C GLU A 214 19.29 44.07 -3.38
N ARG A 215 18.51 44.72 -2.51
CA ARG A 215 17.18 44.26 -2.09
C ARG A 215 16.17 44.28 -3.24
N GLU A 216 16.20 45.32 -4.07
CA GLU A 216 15.34 45.40 -5.26
C GLU A 216 15.75 44.37 -6.31
N MET A 217 17.05 44.17 -6.50
CA MET A 217 17.58 43.18 -7.42
C MET A 217 17.16 41.77 -6.99
N GLU A 218 17.29 41.41 -5.72
CA GLU A 218 16.87 40.11 -5.20
C GLU A 218 15.36 39.89 -5.37
N LYS A 219 14.54 40.91 -5.06
CA LYS A 219 13.08 40.85 -5.24
C LYS A 219 12.71 40.62 -6.71
N LEU A 220 13.29 41.39 -7.63
CA LEU A 220 13.05 41.26 -9.06
C LEU A 220 13.58 39.93 -9.62
N MET A 221 14.68 39.40 -9.08
CA MET A 221 15.16 38.05 -9.42
C MET A 221 14.16 36.98 -9.01
N LYS A 222 13.61 37.05 -7.79
CA LYS A 222 12.57 36.11 -7.34
C LYS A 222 11.33 36.19 -8.23
N GLU A 223 10.86 37.41 -8.53
CA GLU A 223 9.72 37.61 -9.42
C GLU A 223 9.98 37.10 -10.85
N SER A 224 11.16 37.37 -11.41
CA SER A 224 11.51 36.94 -12.77
C SER A 224 11.64 35.42 -12.89
N ILE A 225 12.20 34.76 -11.87
CA ILE A 225 12.31 33.29 -11.83
C ILE A 225 10.93 32.65 -11.62
N LYS A 226 10.05 33.24 -10.81
CA LYS A 226 8.65 32.81 -10.69
C LYS A 226 7.95 32.85 -12.05
N ASP A 227 8.03 33.97 -12.76
CA ASP A 227 7.39 34.11 -14.07
C ASP A 227 8.04 33.19 -15.11
N TYR A 228 9.36 32.99 -15.06
CA TYR A 228 10.05 32.03 -15.92
C TYR A 228 9.51 30.62 -15.76
N TYR A 229 9.36 30.11 -14.53
CA TYR A 229 8.86 28.75 -14.29
C TYR A 229 7.36 28.59 -14.50
N ARG A 230 6.57 29.68 -14.46
CA ARG A 230 5.17 29.64 -14.93
C ARG A 230 5.09 29.43 -16.43
N GLU A 231 5.94 30.12 -17.19
CA GLU A 231 5.99 30.02 -18.66
C GLU A 231 6.72 28.78 -19.15
N ASN A 232 7.70 28.30 -18.39
CA ASN A 232 8.57 27.17 -18.73
C ASN A 232 8.64 26.19 -17.56
N PRO A 233 7.56 25.45 -17.28
CA PRO A 233 7.55 24.51 -16.16
C PRO A 233 8.67 23.47 -16.30
N PRO A 234 9.41 23.17 -15.24
CA PRO A 234 10.49 22.20 -15.30
C PRO A 234 9.92 20.80 -15.54
N THR A 235 10.52 20.08 -16.49
CA THR A 235 10.17 18.68 -16.79
C THR A 235 11.08 17.70 -16.06
N ASN A 236 12.34 18.07 -15.87
CA ASN A 236 13.37 17.24 -15.24
C ASN A 236 13.55 17.66 -13.79
N LEU A 237 13.06 16.84 -12.86
CA LEU A 237 13.14 17.07 -11.42
C LEU A 237 13.62 15.82 -10.69
N TYR A 238 13.99 15.98 -9.43
CA TYR A 238 14.15 14.86 -8.51
C TYR A 238 12.80 14.45 -7.90
N GLU A 239 12.65 13.19 -7.51
CA GLU A 239 11.40 12.69 -6.91
C GLU A 239 11.04 13.46 -5.63
N PHE A 240 12.05 13.81 -4.81
CA PHE A 240 11.88 14.69 -3.65
C PHE A 240 11.23 16.04 -4.03
N GLU A 241 11.64 16.64 -5.15
CA GLU A 241 11.10 17.94 -5.58
C GLU A 241 9.65 17.77 -6.04
N ALA A 242 9.33 16.69 -6.75
CA ALA A 242 7.95 16.36 -7.11
C ALA A 242 7.08 16.17 -5.86
N TYR A 243 7.60 15.49 -4.84
CA TYR A 243 6.92 15.30 -3.56
C TYR A 243 6.67 16.63 -2.83
N MET A 244 7.63 17.54 -2.81
CA MET A 244 7.46 18.86 -2.20
C MET A 244 6.47 19.74 -2.96
N ILE A 245 6.49 19.70 -4.30
CA ILE A 245 5.50 20.40 -5.15
C ILE A 245 4.10 19.87 -4.84
N MET A 246 3.94 18.55 -4.79
CA MET A 246 2.69 17.90 -4.44
C MET A 246 2.23 18.25 -3.02
N ALA A 247 3.12 18.26 -2.04
CA ALA A 247 2.79 18.63 -0.66
C ALA A 247 2.25 20.06 -0.57
N TRP A 248 2.90 21.03 -1.22
CA TRP A 248 2.42 22.41 -1.27
C TRP A 248 1.09 22.55 -2.01
N TRP A 249 0.93 21.83 -3.13
CA TRP A 249 -0.33 21.77 -3.87
C TRP A 249 -1.48 21.25 -3.00
N MET A 250 -1.26 20.14 -2.29
CA MET A 250 -2.23 19.53 -1.39
C MET A 250 -2.56 20.46 -0.22
N TYR A 251 -1.56 21.09 0.39
CA TYR A 251 -1.74 22.05 1.47
C TYR A 251 -2.59 23.26 1.04
N GLU A 252 -2.27 23.87 -0.10
CA GLU A 252 -2.97 25.05 -0.63
C GLU A 252 -4.44 24.78 -0.92
N ARG A 253 -4.76 23.57 -1.39
CA ARG A 253 -6.13 23.16 -1.72
C ARG A 253 -6.90 22.59 -0.54
N GLY A 254 -6.28 22.45 0.63
CA GLY A 254 -6.88 21.73 1.75
C GLY A 254 -7.25 20.30 1.35
N ASP A 255 -6.31 19.56 0.77
CA ASP A 255 -6.52 18.15 0.45
C ASP A 255 -6.80 17.34 1.73
N GLU A 256 -7.74 16.40 1.64
CA GLU A 256 -8.16 15.60 2.79
C GLU A 256 -7.03 14.69 3.32
N LEU A 257 -6.24 14.08 2.43
CA LEU A 257 -5.11 13.24 2.85
C LEU A 257 -4.05 14.07 3.56
N TRP A 258 -3.80 15.29 3.09
CA TRP A 258 -2.90 16.21 3.77
C TRP A 258 -3.38 16.58 5.17
N ARG A 259 -4.68 16.85 5.34
CA ARG A 259 -5.22 17.15 6.67
C ARG A 259 -5.14 15.95 7.61
N ASN A 260 -5.50 14.75 7.12
CA ASN A 260 -5.63 13.56 7.96
C ASN A 260 -4.26 12.97 8.33
N ILE A 261 -3.32 12.90 7.39
CA ILE A 261 -2.00 12.28 7.60
C ILE A 261 -0.97 13.33 8.06
N ALA A 262 -0.87 14.45 7.35
CA ALA A 262 0.10 15.52 7.64
C ALA A 262 -0.41 16.57 8.66
N GLY A 263 -1.64 16.43 9.16
CA GLY A 263 -2.22 17.32 10.17
C GLY A 263 -2.53 18.73 9.66
N GLY A 264 -2.54 18.95 8.34
CA GLY A 264 -2.84 20.25 7.75
C GLY A 264 -1.77 21.33 7.97
N LYS A 265 -0.58 20.95 8.43
CA LYS A 265 0.55 21.87 8.61
C LYS A 265 1.13 22.30 7.26
N PRO A 266 1.78 23.48 7.16
CA PRO A 266 2.63 23.80 6.02
C PRO A 266 3.71 22.71 5.80
N PRO A 267 4.03 22.33 4.55
CA PRO A 267 5.03 21.30 4.25
C PRO A 267 6.41 21.51 4.89
N ASP A 268 6.89 22.75 4.95
CA ASP A 268 8.17 23.14 5.56
C ASP A 268 8.18 23.01 7.11
N LYS A 269 7.00 22.85 7.72
CA LYS A 269 6.82 22.65 9.16
C LYS A 269 6.24 21.27 9.48
N CYS A 270 6.13 20.41 8.47
CA CYS A 270 5.60 19.06 8.61
C CYS A 270 6.74 18.07 8.90
N GLU A 271 6.43 17.05 9.67
CA GLU A 271 7.34 15.92 9.86
C GLU A 271 7.52 15.20 8.52
N GLU A 272 8.77 14.95 8.11
CA GLU A 272 9.10 14.38 6.80
C GLU A 272 8.29 13.12 6.50
N LYS A 273 8.21 12.18 7.46
CA LYS A 273 7.48 10.93 7.29
C LYS A 273 6.00 11.15 6.94
N LYS A 274 5.34 12.09 7.63
CA LYS A 274 3.92 12.41 7.41
C LYS A 274 3.68 13.11 6.08
N LEU A 275 4.61 13.99 5.68
CA LEU A 275 4.59 14.61 4.35
C LEU A 275 4.68 13.54 3.27
N VAL A 276 5.67 12.64 3.40
CA VAL A 276 5.93 11.55 2.46
C VAL A 276 4.73 10.63 2.36
N ASP A 277 4.14 10.21 3.47
CA ASP A 277 2.97 9.32 3.49
C ASP A 277 1.73 9.98 2.89
N ALA A 278 1.49 11.27 3.18
CA ALA A 278 0.37 12.00 2.60
C ALA A 278 0.48 12.09 1.07
N VAL A 279 1.67 12.43 0.56
CA VAL A 279 1.92 12.55 -0.88
C VAL A 279 1.91 11.18 -1.56
N ALA A 280 2.55 10.16 -0.96
CA ALA A 280 2.51 8.79 -1.46
C ALA A 280 1.06 8.27 -1.56
N GLY A 281 0.25 8.53 -0.54
CA GLY A 281 -1.18 8.24 -0.55
C GLY A 281 -1.94 8.95 -1.68
N LYS A 282 -1.50 10.15 -2.06
CA LYS A 282 -2.08 10.88 -3.19
C LYS A 282 -1.76 10.24 -4.54
N TYR A 283 -0.52 9.80 -4.76
CA TYR A 283 -0.15 9.04 -5.97
C TYR A 283 -0.93 7.74 -6.06
N LEU A 284 -1.00 6.98 -4.96
CA LEU A 284 -1.78 5.74 -4.90
C LEU A 284 -3.27 5.99 -5.18
N GLN A 285 -3.85 7.05 -4.60
CA GLN A 285 -5.24 7.47 -4.89
C GLN A 285 -5.45 7.73 -6.39
N GLY A 286 -4.48 8.36 -7.05
CA GLY A 286 -4.50 8.66 -8.48
C GLY A 286 -4.60 7.41 -9.35
N HIS A 287 -3.71 6.43 -9.12
CA HIS A 287 -3.75 5.13 -9.79
C HIS A 287 -5.09 4.42 -9.59
N ILE A 288 -5.57 4.34 -8.34
CA ILE A 288 -6.82 3.62 -8.03
C ILE A 288 -8.02 4.28 -8.70
N LYS A 289 -8.11 5.62 -8.71
CA LYS A 289 -9.22 6.34 -9.35
C LYS A 289 -9.35 6.04 -10.84
N LYS A 290 -8.23 5.84 -11.53
CA LYS A 290 -8.21 5.45 -12.95
C LYS A 290 -8.69 4.01 -13.19
N LEU A 291 -8.62 3.16 -12.17
CA LEU A 291 -8.98 1.74 -12.24
C LEU A 291 -10.42 1.44 -11.83
N LEU A 292 -11.13 2.37 -11.18
CA LEU A 292 -12.45 2.09 -10.58
C LEU A 292 -13.43 1.44 -11.56
N LYS A 293 -13.52 1.97 -12.79
CA LYS A 293 -14.38 1.40 -13.82
C LYS A 293 -13.99 -0.03 -14.19
N ASP A 294 -12.69 -0.29 -14.33
CA ASP A 294 -12.19 -1.64 -14.65
C ASP A 294 -12.49 -2.62 -13.51
N LEU A 295 -12.38 -2.17 -12.25
CA LEU A 295 -12.73 -2.96 -11.06
C LEU A 295 -14.22 -3.31 -11.03
N GLU A 296 -15.11 -2.35 -11.30
CA GLU A 296 -16.56 -2.55 -11.41
C GLU A 296 -16.91 -3.55 -12.51
N ASP A 297 -16.33 -3.37 -13.71
CA ASP A 297 -16.54 -4.23 -14.87
C ASP A 297 -16.04 -5.66 -14.65
N ALA A 298 -15.01 -5.84 -13.81
CA ALA A 298 -14.46 -7.13 -13.40
C ALA A 298 -15.14 -7.70 -12.15
N LYS A 299 -15.85 -6.88 -11.37
CA LYS A 299 -16.39 -7.20 -10.04
C LYS A 299 -15.32 -7.75 -9.10
N VAL A 300 -14.15 -7.10 -9.09
CA VAL A 300 -12.99 -7.50 -8.30
C VAL A 300 -12.69 -6.44 -7.25
N ILE A 301 -12.34 -6.88 -6.04
CA ILE A 301 -11.94 -5.99 -4.94
C ILE A 301 -10.44 -5.72 -5.07
N LEU A 302 -10.04 -4.45 -5.02
CA LEU A 302 -8.64 -4.05 -4.84
C LEU A 302 -8.36 -3.86 -3.35
N LEU A 303 -7.32 -4.53 -2.86
CA LEU A 303 -6.86 -4.50 -1.49
C LEU A 303 -5.48 -3.84 -1.45
N ILE A 304 -5.34 -2.85 -0.57
CA ILE A 304 -4.08 -2.13 -0.36
C ILE A 304 -3.47 -2.57 0.96
N GLU A 305 -2.26 -3.10 0.91
CA GLU A 305 -1.54 -3.66 2.04
C GLU A 305 -0.43 -2.76 2.55
N ASN A 306 -0.14 -2.84 3.86
CA ASN A 306 1.09 -2.30 4.42
C ASN A 306 2.31 -2.89 3.70
N PRO A 307 3.35 -2.08 3.42
CA PRO A 307 4.53 -2.57 2.77
C PRO A 307 5.41 -3.40 3.71
N ASP A 308 6.16 -4.32 3.13
CA ASP A 308 7.14 -5.13 3.83
C ASP A 308 8.52 -4.44 3.90
N CYS A 309 9.13 -4.43 5.08
CA CYS A 309 10.52 -4.04 5.27
C CYS A 309 11.46 -5.25 5.42
N ARG A 310 11.87 -5.85 4.30
CA ARG A 310 12.85 -6.97 4.30
C ARG A 310 14.27 -6.55 4.67
N ARG A 311 14.57 -5.25 4.60
CA ARG A 311 15.92 -4.69 4.80
C ARG A 311 15.93 -3.79 6.03
N LYS A 312 16.62 -4.22 7.08
CA LYS A 312 16.65 -3.55 8.39
C LYS A 312 17.08 -2.08 8.32
N GLU A 313 17.92 -1.72 7.35
CA GLU A 313 18.38 -0.35 7.11
C GLU A 313 17.27 0.62 6.64
N PHE A 314 16.16 0.10 6.12
CA PHE A 314 15.01 0.90 5.65
C PHE A 314 13.79 0.81 6.58
N ARG A 315 13.97 0.25 7.77
CA ARG A 315 12.94 0.15 8.80
C ARG A 315 12.44 1.53 9.20
N GLY A 316 11.13 1.76 9.15
CA GLY A 316 10.53 3.06 9.46
C GLY A 316 10.59 4.09 8.32
N TYR A 317 11.19 3.72 7.18
CA TYR A 317 11.43 4.66 6.08
C TYR A 317 10.59 4.39 4.83
N HIS A 318 9.81 3.31 4.78
CA HIS A 318 8.93 3.09 3.64
C HIS A 318 7.69 3.98 3.72
N ARG A 319 7.13 4.27 2.56
CA ARG A 319 5.91 5.07 2.40
C ARG A 319 4.71 4.23 2.84
N LEU A 320 3.75 4.83 3.55
CA LEU A 320 2.49 4.20 3.94
C LEU A 320 2.63 2.94 4.82
N GLU A 321 3.64 2.91 5.70
CA GLU A 321 3.89 1.77 6.58
C GLU A 321 2.82 1.54 7.66
N LYS A 322 2.07 2.58 8.05
CA LYS A 322 1.07 2.49 9.12
C LYS A 322 -0.33 2.19 8.58
N PRO A 323 -1.09 1.25 9.19
CA PRO A 323 -2.46 0.94 8.76
C PRO A 323 -3.39 2.15 8.73
N ILE A 324 -3.24 3.09 9.66
CA ILE A 324 -4.08 4.30 9.73
C ILE A 324 -3.92 5.21 8.50
N ASP A 325 -2.72 5.28 7.92
CA ASP A 325 -2.45 6.12 6.75
C ASP A 325 -3.08 5.51 5.49
N ILE A 326 -2.98 4.19 5.32
CA ILE A 326 -3.68 3.44 4.25
C ILE A 326 -5.20 3.57 4.40
N PHE A 327 -5.73 3.48 5.63
CA PHE A 327 -7.14 3.72 5.90
C PHE A 327 -7.59 5.09 5.38
N TYR A 328 -6.84 6.17 5.63
CA TYR A 328 -7.20 7.48 5.11
C TYR A 328 -7.18 7.55 3.57
N VAL A 329 -6.23 6.85 2.92
CA VAL A 329 -6.21 6.73 1.46
C VAL A 329 -7.48 6.05 0.95
N VAL A 330 -7.78 4.85 1.46
CA VAL A 330 -8.96 4.07 1.03
C VAL A 330 -10.26 4.84 1.33
N LYS A 331 -10.38 5.44 2.52
CA LYS A 331 -11.53 6.25 2.91
C LYS A 331 -11.73 7.47 2.01
N SER A 332 -10.65 8.13 1.56
CA SER A 332 -10.76 9.27 0.64
C SER A 332 -11.23 8.89 -0.77
N ILE A 333 -11.13 7.60 -1.13
CA ILE A 333 -11.65 7.05 -2.39
C ILE A 333 -13.11 6.63 -2.20
N ASP A 334 -13.44 6.09 -1.03
CA ASP A 334 -14.78 5.69 -0.57
C ASP A 334 -15.56 4.84 -1.59
N HIS A 335 -14.88 3.86 -2.18
CA HIS A 335 -15.47 2.97 -3.19
C HIS A 335 -15.65 1.55 -2.63
N PRO A 336 -16.78 0.86 -2.85
CA PRO A 336 -17.04 -0.47 -2.27
C PRO A 336 -16.06 -1.56 -2.69
N LEU A 337 -15.42 -1.40 -3.86
CA LEU A 337 -14.41 -2.33 -4.38
C LEU A 337 -12.96 -1.96 -4.01
N VAL A 338 -12.74 -0.93 -3.19
CA VAL A 338 -11.40 -0.55 -2.72
C VAL A 338 -11.37 -0.71 -1.21
N ARG A 339 -10.54 -1.61 -0.71
CA ARG A 339 -10.41 -1.95 0.70
C ARG A 339 -8.92 -2.06 1.06
N MET A 340 -8.62 -2.29 2.33
CA MET A 340 -7.25 -2.53 2.77
C MET A 340 -7.05 -3.95 3.27
N THR A 341 -5.81 -4.39 3.14
CA THR A 341 -5.24 -5.54 3.84
C THR A 341 -4.37 -5.01 4.96
N ILE A 342 -4.46 -5.61 6.14
CA ILE A 342 -3.45 -5.39 7.18
C ILE A 342 -2.65 -6.67 7.31
N ASP A 343 -1.35 -6.55 7.06
CA ASP A 343 -0.38 -7.57 7.41
C ASP A 343 0.29 -7.18 8.73
N PHE A 344 0.12 -8.04 9.73
CA PHE A 344 0.67 -7.78 11.06
C PHE A 344 2.20 -7.90 11.10
N GLU A 345 2.80 -8.79 10.31
CA GLU A 345 4.25 -8.92 10.25
C GLU A 345 4.89 -7.75 9.52
N HIS A 346 4.30 -7.28 8.41
CA HIS A 346 4.75 -6.08 7.73
C HIS A 346 4.79 -4.87 8.67
N VAL A 347 3.73 -4.65 9.46
CA VAL A 347 3.76 -3.59 10.49
C VAL A 347 4.91 -3.80 11.49
N ALA A 348 5.17 -5.03 11.90
CA ALA A 348 6.27 -5.36 12.81
C ALA A 348 7.67 -5.21 12.18
N THR A 349 7.85 -5.49 10.88
CA THR A 349 9.15 -5.32 10.18
C THR A 349 9.59 -3.87 10.15
N HIS A 350 8.63 -2.93 10.20
CA HIS A 350 8.84 -1.50 10.39
C HIS A 350 9.23 -1.08 11.82
N GLY A 351 9.32 -2.03 12.76
CA GLY A 351 9.66 -1.75 14.16
C GLY A 351 8.51 -1.12 14.94
N LEU A 352 7.30 -1.18 14.42
CA LEU A 352 6.10 -0.67 15.06
C LEU A 352 5.49 -1.74 15.97
N ASN A 353 4.82 -1.31 17.04
CA ASN A 353 4.00 -2.20 17.84
C ASN A 353 2.63 -2.36 17.16
N VAL A 354 2.35 -3.56 16.66
CA VAL A 354 1.14 -3.86 15.88
C VAL A 354 -0.14 -3.53 16.66
N GLU A 355 -0.22 -3.92 17.92
CA GLU A 355 -1.39 -3.68 18.76
C GLU A 355 -1.66 -2.18 18.95
N GLU A 356 -0.61 -1.41 19.22
CA GLU A 356 -0.72 0.04 19.39
C GLU A 356 -1.08 0.76 18.08
N GLU A 357 -0.59 0.30 16.93
CA GLU A 357 -0.98 0.86 15.64
C GLU A 357 -2.46 0.57 15.31
N ILE A 358 -2.95 -0.65 15.59
CA ILE A 358 -4.38 -0.96 15.48
C ILE A 358 -5.20 -0.08 16.41
N LYS A 359 -4.75 0.10 17.67
CA LYS A 359 -5.48 0.90 18.66
C LYS A 359 -5.63 2.37 18.25
N LYS A 360 -4.64 2.92 17.56
CA LYS A 360 -4.68 4.30 17.02
C LYS A 360 -5.68 4.48 15.89
N MET A 361 -6.08 3.41 15.20
CA MET A 361 -7.05 3.51 14.11
C MET A 361 -8.41 4.02 14.63
N PRO A 362 -9.07 4.94 13.92
CA PRO A 362 -10.37 5.50 14.33
C PRO A 362 -11.48 4.45 14.43
N GLN A 363 -12.51 4.73 15.24
CA GLN A 363 -13.71 3.88 15.26
C GLN A 363 -14.35 3.81 13.86
N GLY A 364 -14.78 2.61 13.46
CA GLY A 364 -15.31 2.33 12.12
C GLY A 364 -14.26 2.04 11.05
N SER A 365 -12.96 2.20 11.35
CA SER A 365 -11.89 1.91 10.38
C SER A 365 -11.83 0.44 9.97
N GLY A 366 -12.28 -0.47 10.84
CA GLY A 366 -12.31 -1.91 10.58
C GLY A 366 -13.26 -2.29 9.43
N GLU A 367 -14.25 -1.46 9.10
CA GLU A 367 -15.16 -1.68 7.96
C GLU A 367 -14.45 -1.57 6.60
N TYR A 368 -13.31 -0.88 6.58
CA TYR A 368 -12.47 -0.73 5.38
C TYR A 368 -11.44 -1.86 5.24
N VAL A 369 -11.21 -2.64 6.30
CA VAL A 369 -10.35 -3.83 6.25
C VAL A 369 -11.16 -4.97 5.66
N LYS A 370 -10.65 -5.60 4.59
CA LYS A 370 -11.30 -6.77 3.99
C LYS A 370 -10.45 -8.03 4.05
N MET A 371 -9.16 -7.89 4.34
CA MET A 371 -8.23 -9.00 4.43
C MET A 371 -7.24 -8.76 5.56
N LEU A 372 -6.89 -9.83 6.28
CA LEU A 372 -5.75 -9.87 7.17
C LEU A 372 -4.77 -10.89 6.63
N HIS A 373 -3.49 -10.54 6.65
CA HIS A 373 -2.40 -11.49 6.53
C HIS A 373 -1.84 -11.72 7.92
N VAL A 374 -1.77 -13.00 8.31
CA VAL A 374 -1.48 -13.37 9.69
C VAL A 374 -0.46 -14.51 9.75
N GLY A 375 0.42 -14.39 10.75
CA GLY A 375 1.19 -15.46 11.35
C GLY A 375 1.10 -15.32 12.88
N SER A 376 1.66 -16.28 13.60
CA SER A 376 1.76 -16.20 15.06
C SER A 376 2.86 -15.25 15.48
N TYR A 377 2.63 -14.51 16.57
CA TYR A 377 3.57 -13.54 17.16
C TYR A 377 4.33 -12.67 16.12
N PRO A 378 3.64 -11.74 15.43
CA PRO A 378 4.22 -10.90 14.41
C PRO A 378 5.59 -10.34 14.80
N SER A 379 6.61 -10.62 13.99
CA SER A 379 8.00 -10.35 14.35
C SER A 379 8.70 -9.48 13.31
N PRO A 380 9.65 -8.62 13.72
CA PRO A 380 10.43 -7.84 12.77
C PRO A 380 11.35 -8.64 11.85
N ALA A 381 11.39 -9.97 12.00
CA ALA A 381 12.17 -10.89 11.17
C ALA A 381 11.36 -11.50 10.02
N HIS A 382 10.05 -11.21 9.95
CA HIS A 382 9.16 -11.67 8.88
C HIS A 382 9.18 -13.20 8.69
N LEU A 383 8.83 -13.92 9.77
CA LEU A 383 9.01 -15.37 9.86
C LEU A 383 7.74 -16.17 9.54
N HIS A 384 6.58 -15.52 9.59
CA HIS A 384 5.24 -16.12 9.51
C HIS A 384 5.13 -17.42 10.28
N HIS A 385 5.27 -17.33 11.61
CA HIS A 385 5.19 -18.51 12.45
C HIS A 385 3.81 -19.18 12.34
N PRO A 386 3.74 -20.53 12.37
CA PRO A 386 2.48 -21.25 12.40
C PRO A 386 1.58 -20.77 13.54
N VAL A 387 0.27 -20.74 13.28
CA VAL A 387 -0.73 -20.29 14.26
C VAL A 387 -1.17 -21.46 15.12
N GLU A 388 -1.02 -21.32 16.43
CA GLU A 388 -1.49 -22.30 17.42
C GLU A 388 -2.87 -21.90 17.95
N ARG A 389 -3.62 -22.88 18.45
CA ARG A 389 -5.02 -22.69 18.90
C ARG A 389 -5.12 -21.72 20.09
N ASP A 390 -4.13 -21.69 20.95
CA ASP A 390 -4.03 -20.88 22.16
C ASP A 390 -3.26 -19.56 21.96
N ASP A 391 -3.02 -19.13 20.72
CA ASP A 391 -2.39 -17.83 20.44
C ASP A 391 -3.37 -16.67 20.72
N VAL A 392 -3.46 -16.34 22.01
CA VAL A 392 -4.28 -15.24 22.55
C VAL A 392 -3.80 -13.89 22.05
N TYR A 393 -2.51 -13.75 21.70
CA TYR A 393 -1.99 -12.48 21.21
C TYR A 393 -2.55 -12.17 19.82
N LEU A 394 -2.47 -13.12 18.88
CA LEU A 394 -3.09 -12.96 17.56
C LEU A 394 -4.60 -12.75 17.67
N TYR A 395 -5.27 -13.51 18.54
CA TYR A 395 -6.70 -13.32 18.80
C TYR A 395 -7.02 -11.88 19.26
N ARG A 396 -6.23 -11.33 20.18
CA ARG A 396 -6.36 -9.97 20.69
C ARG A 396 -6.18 -8.91 19.60
N LEU A 397 -5.22 -9.09 18.69
CA LEU A 397 -5.05 -8.18 17.53
C LEU A 397 -6.31 -8.16 16.65
N MET A 398 -6.84 -9.34 16.33
CA MET A 398 -8.08 -9.46 15.54
C MET A 398 -9.29 -8.90 16.29
N TRP A 399 -9.36 -9.07 17.61
CA TRP A 399 -10.40 -8.49 18.45
C TRP A 399 -10.43 -6.96 18.36
N HIS A 400 -9.27 -6.29 18.51
CA HIS A 400 -9.18 -4.83 18.41
C HIS A 400 -9.66 -4.29 17.06
N LEU A 401 -9.40 -5.02 15.97
CA LEU A 401 -9.93 -4.67 14.64
C LEU A 401 -11.44 -4.93 14.54
N ARG A 402 -11.93 -6.02 15.15
CA ARG A 402 -13.35 -6.34 15.21
C ARG A 402 -14.13 -5.26 15.95
N GLU A 403 -13.62 -4.75 17.07
CA GLU A 403 -14.21 -3.62 17.81
C GLU A 403 -14.31 -2.36 16.95
N ARG A 404 -13.41 -2.21 15.97
CA ARG A 404 -13.40 -1.10 15.01
C ARG A 404 -14.22 -1.36 13.74
N GLY A 405 -14.85 -2.53 13.60
CA GLY A 405 -15.77 -2.83 12.50
C GLY A 405 -15.35 -3.96 11.57
N PHE A 406 -14.21 -4.64 11.78
CA PHE A 406 -13.80 -5.80 10.98
C PHE A 406 -14.63 -7.04 11.36
N LYS A 407 -15.88 -7.08 10.91
CA LYS A 407 -16.86 -8.12 11.25
C LYS A 407 -16.90 -9.27 10.24
N GLU A 408 -16.41 -9.04 9.02
CA GLU A 408 -16.33 -10.03 7.94
C GLU A 408 -15.15 -9.75 7.00
N GLY A 409 -14.60 -10.80 6.39
CA GLY A 409 -13.47 -10.65 5.45
C GLY A 409 -12.63 -11.91 5.31
N TYR A 410 -11.46 -11.76 4.72
CA TYR A 410 -10.46 -12.81 4.57
C TYR A 410 -9.49 -12.79 5.74
N ILE A 411 -9.14 -13.96 6.27
CA ILE A 411 -8.00 -14.13 7.17
C ILE A 411 -7.09 -15.14 6.50
N ILE A 412 -6.01 -14.66 5.92
CA ILE A 412 -5.08 -15.44 5.12
C ILE A 412 -3.86 -15.74 5.99
N PHE A 413 -3.58 -17.02 6.19
CA PHE A 413 -2.31 -17.44 6.75
C PHE A 413 -1.22 -17.30 5.69
N GLU A 414 -0.24 -16.45 5.96
CA GLU A 414 0.94 -16.30 5.10
C GLU A 414 2.05 -17.27 5.49
N TRP A 415 2.80 -17.74 4.51
CA TRP A 415 3.84 -18.74 4.72
C TRP A 415 5.24 -18.13 4.73
N GLY A 416 6.01 -18.46 5.77
CA GLY A 416 7.37 -18.02 6.00
C GLY A 416 8.29 -19.17 6.40
N GLY A 417 9.60 -18.95 6.23
CA GLY A 417 10.62 -20.00 6.38
C GLY A 417 10.61 -20.71 7.75
N GLY A 418 10.56 -22.04 7.75
CA GLY A 418 10.56 -22.88 8.96
C GLY A 418 10.33 -24.38 8.67
N ARG A 419 10.65 -25.26 9.62
CA ARG A 419 10.66 -26.75 9.47
C ARG A 419 9.29 -27.39 9.13
N LYS A 420 9.37 -28.54 8.44
CA LYS A 420 8.36 -29.56 8.01
C LYS A 420 6.93 -29.04 7.73
N GLU A 421 6.60 -29.12 6.45
CA GLU A 421 5.67 -28.27 5.71
C GLU A 421 4.18 -28.60 5.90
N GLU A 422 3.77 -29.87 5.86
CA GLU A 422 2.36 -30.18 5.60
C GLU A 422 1.42 -30.14 6.81
N GLU A 423 1.88 -30.55 7.99
CA GLU A 423 1.05 -30.66 9.19
C GLU A 423 0.67 -29.28 9.76
N ARG A 424 1.57 -28.31 9.64
CA ARG A 424 1.41 -26.95 10.19
C ARG A 424 0.37 -26.10 9.46
N TRP A 425 0.16 -26.33 8.16
CA TRP A 425 -0.92 -25.67 7.42
C TRP A 425 -2.28 -26.05 7.98
N LEU A 426 -2.50 -27.35 8.19
CA LEU A 426 -3.77 -27.86 8.69
C LEU A 426 -4.02 -27.37 10.11
N GLU A 427 -2.99 -27.34 10.96
CA GLU A 427 -3.08 -26.80 12.32
C GLU A 427 -3.41 -25.30 12.31
N SER A 428 -2.68 -24.49 11.53
CA SER A 428 -2.88 -23.05 11.47
C SER A 428 -4.26 -22.68 10.91
N VAL A 429 -4.70 -23.33 9.83
CA VAL A 429 -6.03 -23.10 9.24
C VAL A 429 -7.13 -23.46 10.24
N ASN A 430 -7.00 -24.58 10.96
CA ASN A 430 -7.98 -24.98 11.96
C ASN A 430 -7.98 -24.04 13.18
N ALA A 431 -6.81 -23.61 13.65
CA ALA A 431 -6.67 -22.64 14.72
C ALA A 431 -7.33 -21.30 14.36
N LEU A 432 -7.08 -20.79 13.15
CA LEU A 432 -7.71 -19.56 12.65
C LEU A 432 -9.23 -19.69 12.51
N LYS A 433 -9.74 -20.83 12.02
CA LYS A 433 -11.19 -21.09 12.01
C LYS A 433 -11.77 -21.07 13.42
N TRP A 434 -11.08 -21.69 14.37
CA TRP A 434 -11.49 -21.70 15.78
C TRP A 434 -11.54 -20.30 16.37
N MET A 435 -10.48 -19.50 16.19
CA MET A 435 -10.44 -18.09 16.59
C MET A 435 -11.57 -17.28 15.96
N ALA A 436 -11.78 -17.42 14.65
CA ALA A 436 -12.83 -16.70 13.93
C ALA A 436 -14.23 -17.01 14.46
N MET A 437 -14.51 -18.25 14.88
CA MET A 437 -15.79 -18.57 15.52
C MET A 437 -16.00 -17.84 16.85
N TRP A 438 -14.95 -17.70 17.66
CA TRP A 438 -15.04 -16.96 18.92
C TRP A 438 -15.16 -15.46 18.69
N LEU A 439 -14.47 -14.93 17.67
CA LEU A 439 -14.68 -13.56 17.20
C LEU A 439 -16.15 -13.34 16.79
N GLU A 440 -16.74 -14.25 16.01
CA GLU A 440 -18.16 -14.15 15.60
C GLU A 440 -19.14 -14.20 16.76
N ARG A 441 -18.78 -14.85 17.87
CA ARG A 441 -19.56 -14.88 19.10
C ARG A 441 -19.36 -13.65 19.98
N ASP A 442 -18.55 -12.69 19.53
CA ASP A 442 -18.21 -11.47 20.27
C ASP A 442 -17.66 -11.78 21.69
N VAL A 443 -16.78 -12.78 21.82
CA VAL A 443 -16.10 -13.10 23.08
C VAL A 443 -14.80 -12.32 23.19
N ALA A 444 -14.65 -11.49 24.22
CA ALA A 444 -13.43 -10.72 24.41
C ALA A 444 -12.23 -11.62 24.77
N PRO A 445 -10.98 -11.19 24.51
CA PRO A 445 -9.79 -11.98 24.82
C PRO A 445 -9.67 -12.41 26.29
N ASP A 446 -10.13 -11.56 27.22
CA ASP A 446 -10.08 -11.83 28.66
C ASP A 446 -11.25 -12.71 29.15
N ASP A 447 -12.25 -12.92 28.29
CA ASP A 447 -13.44 -13.75 28.55
C ASP A 447 -13.39 -15.11 27.81
N LEU A 448 -12.25 -15.45 27.21
CA LEU A 448 -12.06 -16.71 26.48
C LEU A 448 -12.26 -17.92 27.41
N PRO A 449 -13.16 -18.85 27.08
CA PRO A 449 -13.47 -19.96 27.97
C PRO A 449 -12.42 -21.09 27.83
N PRO A 450 -12.36 -22.05 28.78
CA PRO A 450 -11.41 -23.17 28.71
C PRO A 450 -11.41 -23.93 27.39
N GLU A 451 -12.57 -24.07 26.74
CA GLU A 451 -12.72 -24.72 25.42
C GLU A 451 -11.95 -23.98 24.32
N PHE A 452 -11.63 -22.69 24.48
CA PHE A 452 -10.76 -22.01 23.54
C PHE A 452 -9.40 -22.71 23.47
N PHE A 453 -8.85 -23.05 24.64
CA PHE A 453 -7.47 -23.52 24.85
C PHE A 453 -7.25 -25.02 24.59
N GLY A 454 -8.31 -25.83 24.47
CA GLY A 454 -8.21 -27.27 24.18
C GLY A 454 -8.91 -28.13 25.20
#